data_AF-A0A1F4I7N3-F1
#
_entry.id   AF-A0A1F4I7N3-F1
#
_cell.length_a   1.000
_cell.length_b   1.000
_cell.length_c   1.000
_cell.angle_alpha   90.00
_cell.angle_beta   90.00
_cell.angle_gamma   90.00
#
_symmetry.space_group_name_H-M   'P 1'
#
loop_
_entity.id
_entity.type
_entity.pdbx_description
1 polymer ?
#
loop_
_entity_poly.entity_id
_entity_poly.type
_entity_poly.pdbx_seq_one_letter_code
_entity_poly.pdbx_strand_id
1 'polypeptide(L)'
;MAEDGEATLRRSAEALQTWVADHRDDASAWLALAQTAARQGQRLRAVRAEAESQAALGNLPGAIDRLRAGQQLAKGGGPGTDFIEASVIDARLRDLLAQRRQRVADERRAGERPRGEPTE
;
A
#
# COMPACT_ATOMS: atom_id res chain seq x y z
N MET A 1 11.98 26.27 17.24
CA MET A 1 11.31 25.19 18.01
C MET A 1 10.28 24.44 17.15
N ALA A 2 9.23 25.08 16.61
CA ALA A 2 8.28 24.39 15.70
C ALA A 2 8.88 24.06 14.33
N GLU A 3 9.66 24.99 13.75
CA GLU A 3 10.33 24.81 12.45
C GLU A 3 11.38 23.69 12.46
N ASP A 4 12.07 23.49 13.58
CA ASP A 4 13.05 22.40 13.76
C ASP A 4 12.38 21.02 13.72
N GLY A 5 11.17 20.92 14.28
CA GLY A 5 10.36 19.69 14.30
C GLY A 5 9.86 19.32 12.91
N GLU A 6 9.38 20.30 12.15
CA GLU A 6 8.92 20.09 10.77
C GLU A 6 10.07 19.73 9.81
N ALA A 7 11.22 20.41 9.93
CA ALA A 7 12.42 20.05 9.18
C ALA A 7 12.90 18.62 9.50
N THR A 8 12.77 18.18 10.74
CA THR A 8 13.09 16.81 11.15
C THR A 8 12.09 15.80 10.57
N LEU A 9 10.79 16.09 10.60
CA LEU A 9 9.77 15.22 9.99
C LEU A 9 9.99 15.04 8.49
N ARG A 10 10.34 16.12 7.78
CA ARG A 10 10.65 16.05 6.35
C ARG A 10 11.84 15.16 6.06
N ARG A 11 12.97 15.33 6.77
CA ARG A 11 14.15 14.45 6.63
C ARG A 11 13.84 12.99 6.93
N SER A 12 13.06 12.73 7.99
CA SER A 12 12.62 11.37 8.31
C SER A 12 11.74 10.78 7.20
N ALA A 13 10.84 11.57 6.60
CA ALA A 13 10.00 11.13 5.50
C ALA A 13 10.83 10.79 4.24
N GLU A 14 11.85 11.58 3.93
CA GLU A 14 12.77 11.37 2.80
C GLU A 14 13.61 10.10 3.00
N ALA A 15 14.16 9.90 4.21
CA ALA A 15 14.91 8.70 4.56
C ALA A 15 14.04 7.45 4.48
N LEU A 16 12.83 7.51 5.04
CA LEU A 16 11.86 6.41 4.96
C LEU A 16 11.43 6.13 3.52
N GLN A 17 11.20 7.17 2.71
CA GLN A 17 10.85 7.00 1.29
C GLN A 17 11.96 6.30 0.50
N THR A 18 13.22 6.64 0.78
CA THR A 18 14.37 5.99 0.17
C THR A 18 14.45 4.53 0.61
N TRP A 19 14.30 4.27 1.91
CA TRP A 19 14.34 2.91 2.46
C TRP A 19 13.28 1.99 1.87
N VAL A 20 12.02 2.42 1.85
CA VAL A 20 10.89 1.59 1.35
C VAL A 20 10.91 1.37 -0.16
N ALA A 21 11.69 2.16 -0.91
CA ALA A 21 11.91 1.92 -2.33
C ALA A 21 12.71 0.63 -2.56
N ASP A 22 13.69 0.36 -1.69
CA ASP A 22 14.54 -0.83 -1.75
C ASP A 22 13.98 -1.98 -0.89
N HIS A 23 13.31 -1.67 0.22
CA HIS A 23 12.80 -2.64 1.21
C HIS A 23 11.28 -2.64 1.26
N ARG A 24 10.66 -3.03 0.15
CA ARG A 24 9.21 -2.96 -0.03
C ARG A 24 8.41 -3.86 0.93
N ASP A 25 9.04 -4.86 1.52
CA ASP A 25 8.49 -5.84 2.46
C ASP A 25 8.61 -5.42 3.93
N ASP A 26 9.27 -4.30 4.21
CA ASP A 26 9.33 -3.73 5.56
C ASP A 26 8.03 -3.02 5.93
N ALA A 27 7.10 -3.77 6.51
CA ALA A 27 5.81 -3.26 6.98
C ALA A 27 5.96 -2.12 8.00
N SER A 28 7.02 -2.14 8.81
CA SER A 28 7.24 -1.16 9.88
C SER A 28 7.71 0.19 9.33
N ALA A 29 8.58 0.19 8.33
CA ALA A 29 9.00 1.39 7.62
C ALA A 29 7.84 2.03 6.85
N TRP A 30 6.98 1.23 6.21
CA TRP A 30 5.75 1.73 5.59
C TRP A 30 4.82 2.40 6.60
N LEU A 31 4.63 1.80 7.77
CA LEU A 31 3.80 2.38 8.83
C LEU A 31 4.41 3.67 9.41
N ALA A 32 5.73 3.75 9.54
CA ALA A 32 6.43 4.98 9.95
C ALA A 32 6.25 6.10 8.92
N LEU A 33 6.34 5.76 7.62
CA LEU A 33 6.11 6.70 6.52
C LEU A 33 4.68 7.23 6.53
N ALA A 34 3.69 6.35 6.78
CA ALA A 34 2.29 6.74 6.89
C ALA A 34 2.06 7.77 7.99
N GLN A 35 2.56 7.50 9.19
CA GLN A 35 2.46 8.41 10.33
C GLN A 35 3.12 9.77 10.06
N THR A 36 4.27 9.75 9.39
CA THR A 36 5.03 10.96 9.06
C THR A 36 4.33 11.78 7.98
N ALA A 37 3.72 11.14 6.98
CA ALA A 37 2.91 11.78 5.95
C ALA A 37 1.62 12.38 6.52
N ALA A 38 0.96 11.67 7.44
CA ALA A 38 -0.26 12.17 8.11
C ALA A 38 0.00 13.45 8.91
N ARG A 39 1.12 13.50 9.63
CA ARG A 39 1.56 14.71 10.38
C ARG A 39 1.87 15.89 9.47
N GLN A 40 2.31 15.64 8.24
CA GLN A 40 2.56 16.66 7.21
C GLN A 40 1.30 17.02 6.41
N GLY A 41 0.12 16.49 6.74
CA GLY A 41 -1.12 16.75 6.00
C GLY A 41 -1.21 16.05 4.64
N GLN A 42 -0.26 15.18 4.30
CA GLN A 42 -0.21 14.44 3.03
C GLN A 42 -1.11 13.20 3.11
N ARG A 43 -2.43 13.41 3.15
CA ARG A 43 -3.42 12.36 3.44
C ARG A 43 -3.38 11.17 2.46
N LEU A 44 -3.30 11.43 1.15
CA LEU A 44 -3.26 10.34 0.15
C LEU A 44 -2.01 9.48 0.31
N ARG A 45 -0.87 10.13 0.54
CA ARG A 45 0.40 9.45 0.78
C ARG A 45 0.37 8.60 2.06
N ALA A 46 -0.25 9.10 3.13
CA ALA A 46 -0.42 8.35 4.36
C ALA A 46 -1.24 7.07 4.13
N VAL A 47 -2.40 7.19 3.47
CA VAL A 47 -3.26 6.05 3.16
C VAL A 47 -2.58 5.03 2.26
N ARG A 48 -1.81 5.47 1.25
CA ARG A 48 -1.00 4.57 0.42
C ARG A 48 0.00 3.79 1.27
N ALA A 49 0.77 4.48 2.12
CA ALA A 49 1.78 3.84 2.95
C ALA A 49 1.16 2.85 3.96
N GLU A 50 -0.02 3.15 4.52
CA GLU A 50 -0.77 2.18 5.34
C GLU A 50 -1.15 0.93 4.54
N ALA A 51 -1.61 1.09 3.30
CA ALA A 51 -1.95 -0.04 2.45
C ALA A 51 -0.74 -0.91 2.11
N GLU A 52 0.42 -0.31 1.84
CA GLU A 52 1.65 -1.06 1.59
C GLU A 52 2.12 -1.82 2.83
N SER A 53 1.96 -1.24 4.03
CA SER A 53 2.23 -1.94 5.29
C SER A 53 1.36 -3.20 5.43
N GLN A 54 0.05 -3.10 5.13
CA GLN A 54 -0.85 -4.25 5.13
C GLN A 54 -0.44 -5.30 4.07
N ALA A 55 -0.03 -4.86 2.88
CA ALA A 55 0.42 -5.74 1.82
C ALA A 55 1.71 -6.49 2.21
N ALA A 56 2.66 -5.80 2.85
CA ALA A 56 3.90 -6.38 3.37
C ALA A 56 3.63 -7.43 4.47
N LEU A 57 2.60 -7.21 5.31
CA LEU A 57 2.12 -8.20 6.29
C LEU A 57 1.32 -9.37 5.66
N GLY A 58 1.16 -9.40 4.33
CA GLY A 58 0.37 -10.41 3.63
C GLY A 58 -1.14 -10.20 3.70
N ASN A 59 -1.62 -9.15 4.38
CA ASN A 59 -3.04 -8.78 4.47
C ASN A 59 -3.51 -8.08 3.19
N LEU A 60 -3.62 -8.85 2.12
CA LEU A 60 -4.08 -8.37 0.82
C LEU A 60 -5.49 -7.72 0.87
N PRO A 61 -6.50 -8.28 1.56
CA PRO A 61 -7.81 -7.63 1.70
C PRO A 61 -7.72 -6.26 2.39
N GLY A 62 -6.97 -6.16 3.49
CA GLY A 62 -6.80 -4.90 4.22
C GLY A 62 -6.08 -3.83 3.40
N ALA A 63 -5.07 -4.22 2.61
CA ALA A 63 -4.38 -3.31 1.69
C ALA A 63 -5.33 -2.76 0.61
N ILE A 64 -6.16 -3.62 0.01
CA ILE A 64 -7.15 -3.23 -1.01
C ILE A 64 -8.19 -2.27 -0.43
N ASP A 65 -8.70 -2.54 0.77
CA ASP A 65 -9.68 -1.67 1.44
C ASP A 65 -9.11 -0.27 1.66
N ARG A 66 -7.88 -0.17 2.16
CA ARG A 66 -7.20 1.12 2.35
C ARG A 66 -6.97 1.88 1.05
N LEU A 67 -6.54 1.21 -0.03
CA LEU A 67 -6.40 1.89 -1.32
C LEU A 67 -7.74 2.36 -1.89
N ARG A 68 -8.84 1.62 -1.67
CA ARG A 68 -10.18 2.09 -2.06
C ARG A 68 -10.58 3.34 -1.30
N ALA A 69 -10.33 3.39 0.01
CA ALA A 69 -10.54 4.60 0.80
C ALA A 69 -9.71 5.77 0.27
N GLY A 70 -8.44 5.53 -0.09
CA GLY A 70 -7.56 6.51 -0.72
C GLY A 70 -8.10 7.04 -2.06
N GLN A 71 -8.63 6.15 -2.91
CA GLN A 71 -9.25 6.54 -4.17
C GLN A 71 -10.48 7.43 -3.95
N GLN A 72 -11.31 7.13 -2.96
CA GLN A 72 -12.48 7.98 -2.63
C GLN A 72 -12.05 9.35 -2.11
N LEU A 73 -10.99 9.40 -1.30
CA LEU A 73 -10.40 10.66 -0.84
C LEU A 73 -9.90 11.52 -2.01
N ALA A 74 -9.25 10.90 -3.00
CA ALA A 74 -8.77 11.60 -4.18
C ALA A 74 -9.92 12.15 -5.05
N LYS A 75 -11.01 11.39 -5.19
CA LYS A 75 -12.21 11.81 -5.95
C LYS A 75 -12.98 12.97 -5.30
N GLY A 76 -13.01 13.01 -3.97
CA GLY A 76 -13.66 14.09 -3.22
C GLY A 76 -12.79 15.34 -3.02
N GLY A 77 -11.54 15.32 -3.51
CA GLY A 77 -10.58 16.40 -3.32
C GLY A 77 -10.79 17.57 -4.27
N GLY A 78 -10.60 18.79 -3.76
CA GLY A 78 -10.64 20.04 -4.53
C GLY A 78 -9.27 20.42 -5.13
N PRO A 79 -9.09 21.69 -5.55
CA PRO A 79 -7.80 22.23 -5.97
C PRO A 79 -6.73 21.96 -4.90
N GLY A 80 -5.60 21.34 -5.28
CA GLY A 80 -4.55 20.91 -4.35
C GLY A 80 -4.56 19.42 -4.00
N THR A 81 -5.44 18.61 -4.62
CA THR A 81 -5.36 17.15 -4.56
C THR A 81 -4.06 16.66 -5.20
N ASP A 82 -3.35 15.77 -4.51
CA ASP A 82 -2.12 15.17 -5.02
C ASP A 82 -2.44 14.11 -6.10
N PHE A 83 -2.49 14.54 -7.35
CA PHE A 83 -2.78 13.69 -8.50
C PHE A 83 -1.71 12.62 -8.75
N ILE A 84 -0.48 12.85 -8.29
CA ILE A 84 0.59 11.85 -8.39
C ILE A 84 0.25 10.71 -7.44
N GLU A 85 0.00 11.01 -6.17
CA GLU A 85 -0.37 9.97 -5.19
C GLU A 85 -1.70 9.30 -5.54
N ALA A 86 -2.67 10.02 -6.10
CA ALA A 86 -3.91 9.43 -6.62
C ALA A 86 -3.64 8.39 -7.72
N SER A 87 -2.78 8.73 -8.69
CA SER A 87 -2.40 7.82 -9.78
C SER A 87 -1.64 6.59 -9.27
N VAL A 88 -0.79 6.77 -8.25
CA VAL A 88 -0.07 5.67 -7.60
C VAL A 88 -1.04 4.73 -6.88
N ILE A 89 -2.00 5.29 -6.13
CA ILE A 89 -3.06 4.51 -5.46
C ILE A 89 -3.83 3.67 -6.48
N ASP A 90 -4.22 4.27 -7.61
CA ASP A 90 -4.96 3.57 -8.67
C ASP A 90 -4.14 2.44 -9.32
N ALA A 91 -2.85 2.69 -9.60
CA ALA A 91 -1.96 1.68 -10.12
C ALA A 91 -1.79 0.51 -9.15
N ARG A 92 -1.57 0.82 -7.87
CA ARG A 92 -1.38 -0.21 -6.84
C ARG A 92 -2.65 -1.01 -6.58
N LEU A 93 -3.81 -0.36 -6.56
CA LEU A 93 -5.09 -1.04 -6.38
C LEU A 93 -5.34 -2.05 -7.50
N ARG A 94 -5.05 -1.68 -8.76
CA ARG A 94 -5.14 -2.60 -9.90
C ARG A 94 -4.23 -3.81 -9.74
N ASP A 95 -3.00 -3.59 -9.29
CA ASP A 95 -2.02 -4.65 -9.05
C ASP A 95 -2.47 -5.62 -7.94
N LEU A 96 -2.87 -5.11 -6.77
CA LEU A 96 -3.36 -5.94 -5.67
C LEU A 96 -4.63 -6.73 -6.04
N LEU A 97 -5.53 -6.14 -6.82
CA LEU A 97 -6.71 -6.84 -7.32
C LEU A 97 -6.34 -7.96 -8.30
N ALA A 98 -5.32 -7.75 -9.15
CA ALA A 98 -4.80 -8.79 -10.04
C ALA A 98 -4.17 -9.94 -9.24
N GLN A 99 -3.34 -9.62 -8.24
CA GLN A 99 -2.77 -10.62 -7.32
C GLN A 99 -3.86 -11.43 -6.61
N ARG A 100 -4.93 -10.78 -6.14
CA ARG A 100 -6.06 -11.48 -5.50
C ARG A 100 -6.74 -12.46 -6.45
N ARG A 101 -7.01 -12.04 -7.70
CA ARG A 101 -7.61 -12.92 -8.71
C ARG A 101 -6.71 -14.12 -9.01
N GLN A 102 -5.40 -13.89 -9.12
CA GLN A 102 -4.41 -14.94 -9.35
C GLN A 102 -4.41 -15.97 -8.22
N ARG A 103 -4.35 -15.53 -6.95
CA ARG A 103 -4.40 -16.45 -5.79
C ARG A 103 -5.66 -17.32 -5.80
N VAL A 104 -6.83 -16.74 -6.07
CA VAL A 104 -8.09 -17.50 -6.16
C VAL A 104 -8.07 -18.49 -7.33
N ALA A 105 -7.48 -18.13 -8.47
CA ALA A 105 -7.36 -19.03 -9.61
C ALA A 105 -6.40 -20.19 -9.31
N ASP A 106 -5.29 -19.93 -8.64
CA ASP A 106 -4.31 -20.93 -8.24
C ASP A 106 -4.88 -21.89 -7.18
N GLU A 107 -5.64 -21.38 -6.21
CA GLU A 107 -6.37 -22.19 -5.22
C GLU A 107 -7.39 -23.12 -5.90
N ARG A 108 -8.15 -22.63 -6.89
CA ARG A 108 -9.08 -23.46 -7.67
C ARG A 108 -8.34 -24.55 -8.43
N ARG A 109 -7.27 -24.20 -9.16
CA ARG A 109 -6.44 -25.17 -9.89
C ARG A 109 -5.81 -26.21 -8.97
N ALA A 110 -5.38 -25.82 -7.77
CA ALA A 110 -4.83 -26.73 -6.77
C ALA A 110 -5.91 -27.70 -6.25
N GLY A 111 -7.14 -27.24 -6.06
CA GLY A 111 -8.28 -28.09 -5.70
C GLY A 111 -8.73 -29.04 -6.82
N GLU A 112 -8.47 -28.68 -8.09
CA GLU A 112 -8.84 -29.48 -9.27
C GLU A 112 -7.76 -30.49 -9.70
N ARG A 113 -6.57 -30.48 -9.06
CA ARG A 113 -5.56 -31.52 -9.29
C ARG A 113 -6.13 -32.88 -8.87
N PRO A 114 -6.22 -33.87 -9.78
CA PRO A 114 -6.98 -35.08 -9.54
C PRO A 114 -6.34 -35.91 -8.42
N ARG A 115 -7.19 -36.34 -7.47
CA ARG A 115 -6.97 -37.56 -6.69
C ARG A 115 -6.97 -38.73 -7.66
N GLY A 116 -5.84 -39.03 -8.27
CA GLY A 116 -5.80 -40.05 -9.31
C GLY A 116 -4.41 -40.33 -9.83
N GLU A 117 -3.53 -40.84 -8.98
CA GLU A 117 -2.53 -41.84 -9.37
C GLU A 117 -2.30 -42.80 -8.17
N PRO A 118 -3.05 -43.91 -8.04
CA PRO A 118 -2.48 -45.12 -7.48
C PRO A 118 -1.56 -45.71 -8.54
N THR A 119 -0.28 -45.75 -8.23
CA THR A 119 0.70 -46.61 -8.90
C THR A 119 0.32 -48.05 -8.58
N GLU A 120 -0.18 -48.81 -9.55
CA GLU A 120 -0.02 -50.27 -9.64
C GLU A 120 -0.40 -50.78 -11.05
#